data_AF-Q113K8-F1
#
_entry.id   AF-Q113K8-F1
#
_cell.length_a   1.000
_cell.length_b   1.000
_cell.length_c   1.000
_cell.angle_alpha   90.00
_cell.angle_beta   90.00
_cell.angle_gamma   90.00
#
_symmetry.space_group_name_H-M   'P 1'
#
loop_
_entity.id
_entity.type
_entity.pdbx_description
1 polymer ?
#
loop_
_entity_poly.entity_id
_entity_poly.type
_entity_poly.pdbx_seq_one_letter_code
_entity_poly.pdbx_strand_id
1 'polypeptide(L)'
;MKYDLKLIRNLINKALGPDEFEDLVFYSFHDVYSQFINGQSKNQRFRILFDYIDKHEKIDDLLNEIQEINPKAFNEFETDRQEQTNLSGSRNKEDKAINDLGEYLQNQSFEKLEKIYLSCRPEMADKTVKNIDDILTQLNRIIPLKKYRLIIPFVVGIQQQVSDSNLQKTLDKWLEEYGNFFGYSEFKETATPNFRKSSPDTQNPKLLESYLLIELKKKNYSSLQIQSWFWSSQLIRNIQEKDLIEREYLSKKLTELIDESNKRMKKIGSKDLRIELFLDTNLLIESNSYFDWLEVTKLNRPAKMCKQYIVTFRLAERLKYTAQDLGGAWQRKWENLNSNQGNVVDFYHTDDYELGLNKTVGIKLNKLSELTKFFDLIVLNSLPLAIWSRRDLQTISCQNEINRILRNVQGNFNQLPKEVTDERKKAKGEEHIGKHICLLWDNPERMPPEPSEPKYALSS
;
A
#
# COMPACT_ATOMS: atom_id res chain seq x y z
N MET A 1 37.63 -24.43 -14.49
CA MET A 1 36.75 -25.60 -14.73
C MET A 1 35.31 -25.14 -14.84
N LYS A 2 34.56 -25.69 -15.80
CA LYS A 2 33.16 -25.37 -16.11
C LYS A 2 32.17 -25.86 -15.03
N TYR A 3 32.61 -26.76 -14.14
CA TYR A 3 31.78 -27.40 -13.12
C TYR A 3 32.50 -27.49 -11.77
N ASP A 4 31.75 -27.41 -10.66
CA ASP A 4 32.25 -27.68 -9.31
C ASP A 4 32.28 -29.20 -9.06
N LEU A 5 33.49 -29.73 -8.81
CA LEU A 5 33.73 -31.16 -8.55
C LEU A 5 32.90 -31.71 -7.37
N LYS A 6 32.57 -30.87 -6.39
CA LYS A 6 31.72 -31.26 -5.26
C LYS A 6 30.29 -31.54 -5.70
N LEU A 7 29.76 -30.73 -6.62
CA LEU A 7 28.41 -30.91 -7.16
C LEU A 7 28.34 -32.17 -8.03
N ILE A 8 29.36 -32.41 -8.86
CA ILE A 8 29.45 -33.63 -9.66
C ILE A 8 29.53 -34.86 -8.76
N ARG A 9 30.30 -34.81 -7.68
CA ARG A 9 30.36 -35.90 -6.70
C ARG A 9 29.01 -36.20 -6.06
N ASN A 10 28.23 -35.15 -5.76
CA ASN A 10 26.90 -35.32 -5.21
C ASN A 10 25.95 -35.93 -6.26
N LEU A 11 26.03 -35.50 -7.52
CA LEU A 11 25.30 -36.09 -8.62
C LEU A 11 25.62 -37.58 -8.75
N ILE A 12 26.90 -37.98 -8.80
CA ILE A 12 27.27 -39.39 -8.93
C ILE A 12 26.72 -40.22 -7.76
N ASN A 13 26.79 -39.72 -6.53
CA ASN A 13 26.25 -40.44 -5.37
C ASN A 13 24.73 -40.59 -5.38
N LYS A 14 24.02 -39.63 -5.98
CA LYS A 14 22.56 -39.61 -6.07
C LYS A 14 22.06 -40.41 -7.27
N ALA A 15 22.79 -40.36 -8.38
CA ALA A 15 22.41 -40.96 -9.65
C ALA A 15 22.78 -42.44 -9.75
N LEU A 16 23.90 -42.85 -9.13
CA LEU A 16 24.48 -44.17 -9.31
C LEU A 16 24.66 -44.92 -7.98
N GLY A 17 24.14 -46.15 -7.95
CA GLY A 17 24.49 -47.15 -6.96
C GLY A 17 25.97 -47.55 -7.03
N PRO A 18 26.47 -48.32 -6.04
CA PRO A 18 27.86 -48.80 -6.06
C PRO A 18 28.22 -49.59 -7.32
N ASP A 19 27.35 -50.50 -7.75
CA ASP A 19 27.58 -51.36 -8.91
C ASP A 19 27.49 -50.57 -10.23
N GLU A 20 26.48 -49.70 -10.37
CA GLU A 20 26.32 -48.81 -11.54
C GLU A 20 27.51 -47.84 -11.69
N PHE A 21 28.09 -47.39 -10.58
CA PHE A 21 29.30 -46.57 -10.60
C PHE A 21 30.52 -47.37 -11.07
N GLU A 22 30.67 -48.62 -10.61
CA GLU A 22 31.75 -49.50 -11.09
C GLU A 22 31.59 -49.79 -12.58
N ASP A 23 30.39 -50.09 -13.04
CA ASP A 23 30.08 -50.35 -14.45
C ASP A 23 30.36 -49.11 -15.31
N LEU A 24 29.90 -47.92 -14.90
CA LEU A 24 30.19 -46.67 -15.61
C LEU A 24 31.70 -46.46 -15.77
N VAL A 25 32.47 -46.63 -14.69
CA VAL A 25 33.92 -46.43 -14.75
C VAL A 25 34.58 -47.52 -15.59
N PHE A 26 34.10 -48.76 -15.53
CA PHE A 26 34.62 -49.86 -16.33
C PHE A 26 34.42 -49.64 -17.85
N TYR A 27 33.21 -49.27 -18.27
CA TYR A 27 32.85 -49.14 -19.68
C TYR A 27 33.33 -47.82 -20.28
N SER A 28 33.16 -46.71 -19.57
CA SER A 28 33.34 -45.37 -20.14
C SER A 28 34.69 -44.74 -19.75
N PHE A 29 35.36 -45.27 -18.71
CA PHE A 29 36.64 -44.75 -18.19
C PHE A 29 37.62 -45.88 -17.82
N HIS A 30 37.85 -46.83 -18.72
CA HIS A 30 38.63 -48.05 -18.45
C HIS A 30 40.03 -47.80 -17.84
N ASP A 31 40.74 -46.77 -18.29
CA ASP A 31 42.04 -46.39 -17.73
C ASP A 31 41.98 -46.06 -16.23
N VAL A 32 40.86 -45.49 -15.78
CA VAL A 32 40.58 -45.19 -14.37
C VAL A 32 40.24 -46.47 -13.63
N TYR A 33 39.41 -47.33 -14.22
CA TYR A 33 39.03 -48.61 -13.62
C TYR A 33 40.24 -49.49 -13.32
N SER A 34 41.23 -49.52 -14.22
CA SER A 34 42.47 -50.29 -14.04
C SER A 34 43.30 -49.87 -12.80
N GLN A 35 43.03 -48.67 -12.26
CA GLN A 35 43.68 -48.13 -11.06
C GLN A 35 42.89 -48.42 -9.78
N PHE A 36 41.72 -49.03 -9.88
CA PHE A 36 40.94 -49.43 -8.71
C PHE A 36 41.56 -50.68 -8.07
N ILE A 37 41.77 -50.59 -6.76
CA ILE A 37 42.33 -51.68 -5.95
C ILE A 37 41.26 -52.16 -4.98
N ASN A 38 41.22 -53.47 -4.73
CA ASN A 38 40.35 -54.08 -3.73
C ASN A 38 40.59 -53.44 -2.35
N GLY A 39 39.53 -53.01 -1.68
CA GLY A 39 39.59 -52.33 -0.38
C GLY A 39 39.66 -50.80 -0.43
N GLN A 40 39.72 -50.19 -1.62
CA GLN A 40 39.57 -48.74 -1.75
C GLN A 40 38.15 -48.29 -1.39
N SER A 41 38.07 -47.20 -0.63
CA SER A 41 36.80 -46.53 -0.35
C SER A 41 36.23 -45.85 -1.61
N LYS A 42 34.90 -45.70 -1.66
CA LYS A 42 34.19 -44.95 -2.72
C LYS A 42 34.79 -43.55 -2.95
N ASN A 43 35.25 -42.91 -1.88
CA ASN A 43 35.85 -41.57 -1.94
C ASN A 43 37.24 -41.56 -2.61
N GLN A 44 38.06 -42.59 -2.38
CA GLN A 44 39.35 -42.72 -3.05
C GLN A 44 39.15 -42.96 -4.55
N ARG A 45 38.16 -43.78 -4.91
CA ARG A 45 37.79 -44.05 -6.30
C ARG A 45 37.26 -42.80 -7.01
N PHE A 46 36.43 -41.99 -6.36
CA PHE A 46 36.01 -40.68 -6.89
C PHE A 46 37.19 -39.74 -7.14
N ARG A 47 38.19 -39.73 -6.25
CA ARG A 47 39.36 -38.89 -6.42
C ARG A 47 40.15 -39.30 -7.67
N ILE A 48 40.40 -40.60 -7.87
CA ILE A 48 41.10 -41.11 -9.05
C ILE A 48 40.32 -40.76 -10.33
N LEU A 49 38.99 -40.93 -10.32
CA LEU A 49 38.13 -40.56 -11.44
C LEU A 49 38.20 -39.05 -11.74
N PHE A 50 38.09 -38.20 -10.73
CA PHE A 50 38.14 -36.75 -10.93
C PHE A 50 39.51 -36.25 -11.38
N ASP A 51 40.60 -36.81 -10.84
CA ASP A 51 41.96 -36.47 -11.27
C ASP A 51 42.16 -36.81 -12.75
N TYR A 52 41.63 -37.95 -13.21
CA TYR A 52 41.65 -38.32 -14.63
C TYR A 52 40.77 -37.41 -15.49
N ILE A 53 39.53 -37.17 -15.08
CA ILE A 53 38.57 -36.35 -15.82
C ILE A 53 39.07 -34.91 -15.98
N ASP A 54 39.65 -34.33 -14.93
CA ASP A 54 40.22 -32.98 -14.98
C ASP A 54 41.42 -32.93 -15.93
N LYS A 55 42.35 -33.89 -15.82
CA LYS A 55 43.54 -33.97 -16.66
C LYS A 55 43.22 -34.14 -18.16
N HIS A 56 42.12 -34.81 -18.48
CA HIS A 56 41.72 -35.13 -19.86
C HIS A 56 40.51 -34.33 -20.36
N GLU A 57 40.02 -33.36 -19.59
CA GLU A 57 38.86 -32.51 -19.91
C GLU A 57 37.55 -33.29 -20.22
N LYS A 58 37.41 -34.52 -19.71
CA LYS A 58 36.30 -35.44 -20.02
C LYS A 58 35.06 -35.27 -19.12
N ILE A 59 34.84 -34.05 -18.65
CA ILE A 59 33.79 -33.78 -17.67
C ILE A 59 32.40 -33.85 -18.30
N ASP A 60 32.27 -33.40 -19.55
CA ASP A 60 31.03 -33.46 -20.32
C ASP A 60 30.71 -34.92 -20.68
N ASP A 61 31.71 -35.75 -20.97
CA ASP A 61 31.54 -37.19 -21.23
C ASP A 61 30.94 -37.90 -20.00
N LEU A 62 31.49 -37.66 -18.81
CA LEU A 62 30.96 -38.23 -17.57
C LEU A 62 29.49 -37.83 -17.34
N LEU A 63 29.16 -36.56 -17.59
CA LEU A 63 27.81 -36.03 -17.42
C LEU A 63 26.82 -36.67 -18.40
N ASN A 64 27.23 -36.88 -19.66
CA ASN A 64 26.40 -37.56 -20.66
C ASN A 64 26.14 -39.02 -20.27
N GLU A 65 27.15 -39.74 -19.79
CA GLU A 65 26.99 -41.13 -19.32
C GLU A 65 26.02 -41.22 -18.12
N ILE A 66 26.12 -40.28 -17.17
CA ILE A 66 25.19 -40.20 -16.03
C ILE A 66 23.77 -39.85 -16.50
N GLN A 67 23.62 -39.01 -17.53
CA GLN A 67 22.33 -38.65 -18.10
C GLN A 67 21.65 -39.86 -18.77
N GLU A 68 22.41 -40.69 -19.48
CA GLU A 68 21.88 -41.92 -20.11
C GLU A 68 21.45 -42.94 -19.05
N ILE A 69 22.25 -43.12 -17.99
CA ILE A 69 21.95 -44.09 -16.92
C ILE A 69 20.80 -43.62 -16.02
N ASN A 70 20.79 -42.35 -15.63
CA ASN A 70 19.79 -41.79 -14.74
C ASN A 70 19.39 -40.35 -15.14
N PRO A 71 18.53 -40.20 -16.16
CA PRO A 71 18.15 -38.89 -16.68
C PRO A 71 17.40 -38.05 -15.64
N LYS A 72 16.71 -38.69 -14.69
CA LYS A 72 15.98 -37.99 -13.63
C LYS A 72 16.94 -37.28 -12.66
N ALA A 73 17.94 -37.98 -12.13
CA ALA A 73 18.92 -37.39 -11.22
C ALA A 73 19.76 -36.31 -11.91
N PHE A 74 20.06 -36.49 -13.21
CA PHE A 74 20.75 -35.51 -14.03
C PHE A 74 19.94 -34.22 -14.23
N ASN A 75 18.66 -34.34 -14.58
CA ASN A 75 17.78 -33.18 -14.76
C ASN A 75 17.60 -32.37 -13.45
N GLU A 76 17.51 -33.06 -12.30
CA GLU A 76 17.49 -32.40 -10.99
C GLU A 76 18.81 -31.63 -10.73
N PHE A 77 19.96 -32.21 -11.06
CA PHE A 77 21.27 -31.55 -10.95
C PHE A 77 21.40 -30.33 -11.87
N GLU A 78 20.93 -30.41 -13.12
CA GLU A 78 20.96 -29.27 -14.05
C GLU A 78 20.05 -28.14 -13.56
N THR A 79 18.90 -28.47 -12.95
CA THR A 79 18.01 -27.51 -12.33
C THR A 79 18.71 -26.80 -11.16
N ASP A 80 19.28 -27.56 -10.21
CA ASP A 80 20.03 -27.03 -9.07
C ASP A 80 21.23 -26.16 -9.52
N ARG A 81 21.91 -26.57 -10.60
CA ARG A 81 23.03 -25.84 -11.19
C ARG A 81 22.58 -24.52 -11.79
N GLN A 82 21.50 -24.50 -12.56
CA GLN A 82 20.94 -23.28 -13.14
C GLN A 82 20.53 -22.31 -12.03
N GLU A 83 19.91 -22.79 -10.95
CA GLU A 83 19.57 -21.99 -9.77
C GLU A 83 20.81 -21.39 -9.10
N GLN A 84 21.88 -22.17 -8.89
CA GLN A 84 23.13 -21.67 -8.31
C GLN A 84 23.88 -20.69 -9.22
N THR A 85 23.83 -20.88 -10.54
CA THR A 85 24.43 -19.97 -11.52
C THR A 85 23.68 -18.63 -11.53
N ASN A 86 22.35 -18.69 -11.43
CA ASN A 86 21.48 -17.51 -11.28
C ASN A 86 21.76 -16.77 -9.94
N LEU A 87 22.02 -17.49 -8.85
CA LEU A 87 22.40 -16.93 -7.54
C LEU A 87 23.79 -16.27 -7.53
N SER A 88 24.77 -16.82 -8.26
CA SER A 88 26.13 -16.24 -8.38
C SER A 88 26.15 -14.98 -9.25
N GLY A 89 25.42 -14.98 -10.37
CA GLY A 89 25.21 -13.77 -11.19
C GLY A 89 24.43 -12.67 -10.46
N SER A 90 23.57 -13.05 -9.50
CA SER A 90 22.83 -12.17 -8.61
C SER A 90 23.75 -11.47 -7.58
N ARG A 91 24.69 -12.20 -6.95
CA ARG A 91 25.66 -11.61 -5.98
C ARG A 91 26.58 -10.56 -6.60
N ASN A 92 27.11 -10.80 -7.81
CA ASN A 92 27.96 -9.82 -8.48
C ASN A 92 27.21 -8.53 -8.87
N LYS A 93 25.90 -8.62 -9.13
CA LYS A 93 25.05 -7.45 -9.41
C LYS A 93 24.68 -6.70 -8.12
N GLU A 94 24.48 -7.43 -7.02
CA GLU A 94 24.21 -6.85 -5.70
C GLU A 94 25.37 -6.00 -5.19
N ASP A 95 26.59 -6.57 -5.20
CA ASP A 95 27.79 -5.87 -4.75
C ASP A 95 28.07 -4.63 -5.61
N LYS A 96 27.88 -4.75 -6.93
CA LYS A 96 27.97 -3.60 -7.84
C LYS A 96 26.93 -2.53 -7.50
N ALA A 97 25.67 -2.90 -7.27
CA ALA A 97 24.62 -1.94 -6.94
C ALA A 97 24.92 -1.18 -5.63
N ILE A 98 25.47 -1.87 -4.62
CA ILE A 98 25.83 -1.24 -3.34
C ILE A 98 27.02 -0.29 -3.50
N ASN A 99 28.04 -0.70 -4.26
CA ASN A 99 29.20 0.14 -4.54
C ASN A 99 28.83 1.40 -5.33
N ASP A 100 28.02 1.25 -6.40
CA ASP A 100 27.50 2.39 -7.18
C ASP A 100 26.75 3.38 -6.28
N LEU A 101 25.90 2.88 -5.37
CA LEU A 101 25.18 3.72 -4.42
C LEU A 101 26.14 4.43 -3.44
N GLY A 102 27.16 3.74 -2.96
CA GLY A 102 28.20 4.31 -2.09
C GLY A 102 28.88 5.52 -2.74
N GLU A 103 29.34 5.37 -3.99
CA GLU A 103 29.98 6.46 -4.74
C GLU A 103 29.08 7.69 -4.89
N TYR A 104 27.79 7.49 -5.15
CA TYR A 104 26.82 8.59 -5.28
C TYR A 104 26.60 9.35 -3.97
N LEU A 105 26.75 8.67 -2.83
CA LEU A 105 26.49 9.22 -1.51
C LEU A 105 27.72 9.83 -0.86
N GLN A 106 28.95 9.55 -1.33
CA GLN A 106 30.20 10.06 -0.75
C GLN A 106 30.25 11.58 -0.63
N ASN A 107 29.60 12.31 -1.54
CA ASN A 107 29.56 13.78 -1.53
C ASN A 107 28.43 14.36 -0.67
N GLN A 108 27.63 13.52 -0.01
CA GLN A 108 26.50 13.94 0.80
C GLN A 108 26.87 14.05 2.28
N SER A 109 26.15 14.91 3.00
CA SER A 109 26.35 15.10 4.44
C SER A 109 26.04 13.80 5.20
N PHE A 110 27.06 13.26 5.87
CA PHE A 110 26.91 12.05 6.68
C PHE A 110 25.81 12.18 7.74
N GLU A 111 25.71 13.32 8.43
CA GLU A 111 24.64 13.57 9.42
C GLU A 111 23.22 13.47 8.83
N LYS A 112 23.04 13.87 7.56
CA LYS A 112 21.75 13.74 6.88
C LYS A 112 21.45 12.29 6.54
N LEU A 113 22.43 11.57 6.02
CA LEU A 113 22.29 10.14 5.70
C LEU A 113 22.06 9.30 6.95
N GLU A 114 22.74 9.61 8.05
CA GLU A 114 22.55 8.98 9.35
C GLU A 114 21.12 9.18 9.86
N LYS A 115 20.57 10.40 9.78
CA LYS A 115 19.17 10.67 10.16
C LYS A 115 18.17 9.86 9.34
N ILE A 116 18.40 9.73 8.03
CA ILE A 116 17.54 8.93 7.14
C ILE A 116 17.65 7.44 7.51
N TYR A 117 18.86 6.94 7.71
CA TYR A 117 19.12 5.57 8.17
C TYR A 117 18.39 5.26 9.49
N LEU A 118 18.49 6.15 10.48
CA LEU A 118 17.83 6.01 11.78
C LEU A 118 16.30 5.97 11.65
N SER A 119 15.73 6.59 10.62
CA SER A 119 14.28 6.59 10.36
C SER A 119 13.76 5.32 9.69
N CYS A 120 14.61 4.59 8.95
CA CYS A 120 14.20 3.39 8.20
C CYS A 120 14.64 2.07 8.86
N ARG A 121 15.51 2.10 9.87
CA ARG A 121 16.02 0.90 10.53
C ARG A 121 14.99 0.22 11.45
N PRO A 122 15.04 -1.12 11.61
CA PRO A 122 14.29 -1.86 12.63
C PRO A 122 14.82 -1.58 14.04
N GLU A 123 13.97 -1.77 15.07
CA GLU A 123 14.32 -1.53 16.48
C GLU A 123 15.53 -2.34 16.96
N MET A 124 15.81 -3.50 16.34
CA MET A 124 16.90 -4.41 16.69
C MET A 124 18.24 -4.11 15.98
N ALA A 125 18.29 -3.14 15.06
CA ALA A 125 19.53 -2.80 14.34
C ALA A 125 20.47 -1.94 15.19
N ASP A 126 21.79 -2.02 14.95
CA ASP A 126 22.78 -1.23 15.68
C ASP A 126 22.47 0.27 15.53
N LYS A 127 22.55 1.00 16.65
CA LYS A 127 22.29 2.45 16.67
C LYS A 127 23.51 3.25 16.21
N THR A 128 24.68 2.61 16.14
CA THR A 128 25.95 3.26 15.86
C THR A 128 26.45 2.93 14.45
N VAL A 129 26.53 3.95 13.59
CA VAL A 129 27.16 3.91 12.25
C VAL A 129 28.16 5.06 12.20
N LYS A 130 29.36 4.84 11.65
CA LYS A 130 30.44 5.85 11.66
C LYS A 130 30.69 6.48 10.30
N ASN A 131 30.23 5.84 9.23
CA ASN A 131 30.39 6.28 7.85
C ASN A 131 29.29 5.67 6.95
N ILE A 132 29.32 6.02 5.66
CA ILE A 132 28.35 5.57 4.66
C ILE A 132 28.47 4.07 4.41
N ASP A 133 29.69 3.52 4.41
CA ASP A 133 29.92 2.10 4.20
C ASP A 133 29.30 1.25 5.32
N ASP A 134 29.34 1.74 6.56
CA ASP A 134 28.67 1.12 7.70
C ASP A 134 27.14 1.10 7.51
N ILE A 135 26.56 2.20 7.03
CA ILE A 135 25.12 2.31 6.73
C ILE A 135 24.74 1.29 5.65
N LEU A 136 25.44 1.28 4.51
CA LEU A 136 25.14 0.39 3.40
C LEU A 136 25.33 -1.08 3.77
N THR A 137 26.39 -1.39 4.53
CA THR A 137 26.65 -2.74 5.04
C THR A 137 25.51 -3.21 5.96
N GLN A 138 25.03 -2.36 6.86
CA GLN A 138 23.93 -2.74 7.75
C GLN A 138 22.60 -2.90 7.01
N LEU A 139 22.28 -1.97 6.10
CA LEU A 139 21.07 -2.06 5.27
C LEU A 139 21.04 -3.31 4.40
N ASN A 140 22.21 -3.82 3.99
CA ASN A 140 22.30 -5.06 3.22
C ASN A 140 22.32 -6.34 4.08
N ARG A 141 22.92 -6.31 5.28
CA ARG A 141 22.99 -7.47 6.18
C ARG A 141 21.66 -7.80 6.85
N ILE A 142 20.78 -6.82 7.04
CA ILE A 142 19.49 -7.04 7.68
C ILE A 142 18.55 -7.72 6.68
N ILE A 143 18.42 -9.05 6.79
CA ILE A 143 17.39 -9.82 6.09
C ILE A 143 16.04 -9.45 6.71
N PRO A 144 15.13 -8.78 5.99
CA PRO A 144 13.89 -8.32 6.58
C PRO A 144 12.87 -9.47 6.70
N LEU A 145 11.99 -9.39 7.71
CA LEU A 145 10.71 -10.10 7.76
C LEU A 145 9.69 -9.57 6.71
N LYS A 146 10.11 -8.66 5.82
CA LYS A 146 9.30 -7.94 4.83
C LYS A 146 9.71 -8.35 3.41
N LYS A 147 8.80 -8.18 2.45
CA LYS A 147 9.01 -8.52 1.02
C LYS A 147 10.04 -7.64 0.28
N TYR A 148 10.67 -6.66 0.94
CA TYR A 148 11.65 -5.74 0.35
C TYR A 148 12.77 -5.42 1.33
N ARG A 149 13.98 -5.16 0.82
CA ARG A 149 15.18 -4.86 1.64
C ARG A 149 15.20 -3.40 2.10
N LEU A 150 15.86 -3.13 3.23
CA LEU A 150 15.90 -1.79 3.85
C LEU A 150 16.66 -0.74 3.05
N ILE A 151 17.51 -1.16 2.10
CA ILE A 151 18.17 -0.24 1.18
C ILE A 151 17.15 0.54 0.33
N ILE A 152 15.99 -0.04 0.03
CA ILE A 152 14.92 0.62 -0.73
C ILE A 152 14.32 1.82 0.02
N PRO A 153 13.75 1.67 1.24
CA PRO A 153 13.23 2.83 1.98
C PRO A 153 14.33 3.85 2.30
N PHE A 154 15.59 3.43 2.44
CA PHE A 154 16.71 4.36 2.60
C PHE A 154 16.92 5.23 1.36
N VAL A 155 17.04 4.63 0.17
CA VAL A 155 17.19 5.35 -1.11
C VAL A 155 16.01 6.29 -1.35
N VAL A 156 14.78 5.83 -1.13
CA VAL A 156 13.59 6.69 -1.30
C VAL A 156 13.53 7.80 -0.23
N GLY A 157 14.00 7.54 0.99
CA GLY A 157 14.13 8.56 2.03
C GLY A 157 15.11 9.67 1.64
N ILE A 158 16.21 9.33 0.97
CA ILE A 158 17.15 10.31 0.40
C ILE A 158 16.47 11.15 -0.68
N GLN A 159 15.71 10.52 -1.58
CA GLN A 159 14.94 11.23 -2.60
C GLN A 159 13.90 12.20 -2.02
N GLN A 160 13.39 11.95 -0.82
CA GLN A 160 12.41 12.84 -0.19
C GLN A 160 13.04 14.02 0.55
N GLN A 161 14.27 13.85 1.05
CA GLN A 161 14.90 14.80 1.97
C GLN A 161 16.04 15.61 1.34
N VAL A 162 16.57 15.18 0.19
CA VAL A 162 17.69 15.85 -0.49
C VAL A 162 17.19 16.52 -1.77
N SER A 163 17.37 17.84 -1.88
CA SER A 163 16.92 18.63 -3.05
C SER A 163 17.94 18.69 -4.21
N ASP A 164 19.04 17.94 -4.14
CA ASP A 164 20.06 17.91 -5.19
C ASP A 164 19.54 17.20 -6.45
N SER A 165 19.28 17.97 -7.51
CA SER A 165 18.72 17.46 -8.76
C SER A 165 19.60 16.45 -9.49
N ASN A 166 20.93 16.49 -9.30
CA ASN A 166 21.83 15.52 -9.92
C ASN A 166 21.79 14.21 -9.15
N LEU A 167 21.81 14.28 -7.81
CA LEU A 167 21.66 13.10 -6.96
C LEU A 167 20.31 12.42 -7.22
N GLN A 168 19.23 13.17 -7.35
CA GLN A 168 17.89 12.63 -7.63
C GLN A 168 17.87 11.78 -8.91
N LYS A 169 18.40 12.33 -10.01
CA LYS A 169 18.49 11.61 -11.30
C LYS A 169 19.32 10.34 -11.18
N THR A 170 20.40 10.40 -10.43
CA THR A 170 21.28 9.26 -10.21
C THR A 170 20.60 8.17 -9.37
N LEU A 171 19.83 8.55 -8.35
CA LEU A 171 19.05 7.63 -7.52
C LEU A 171 17.85 7.03 -8.29
N ASP A 172 17.20 7.80 -9.16
CA ASP A 172 16.15 7.29 -10.05
C ASP A 172 16.71 6.22 -11.00
N LYS A 173 17.86 6.50 -11.62
CA LYS A 173 18.57 5.54 -12.47
C LYS A 173 18.96 4.29 -11.68
N TRP A 174 19.45 4.45 -10.46
CA TRP A 174 19.81 3.33 -9.60
C TRP A 174 18.59 2.46 -9.24
N LEU A 175 17.44 3.07 -8.93
CA LEU A 175 16.20 2.35 -8.63
C LEU A 175 15.64 1.63 -9.87
N GLU A 176 15.81 2.20 -11.06
CA GLU A 176 15.42 1.57 -12.32
C GLU A 176 16.31 0.37 -12.64
N GLU A 177 17.63 0.51 -12.46
CA GLU A 177 18.62 -0.53 -12.79
C GLU A 177 18.67 -1.66 -11.74
N TYR A 178 18.53 -1.32 -10.46
CA TYR A 178 18.76 -2.26 -9.36
C TYR A 178 17.59 -2.37 -8.37
N GLY A 179 16.59 -1.49 -8.41
CA GLY A 179 15.54 -1.43 -7.38
C GLY A 179 14.73 -2.72 -7.24
N ASN A 180 14.35 -3.36 -8.35
CA ASN A 180 13.58 -4.61 -8.31
C ASN A 180 14.36 -5.75 -7.65
N PHE A 181 15.68 -5.76 -7.78
CA PHE A 181 16.55 -6.73 -7.11
C PHE A 181 16.43 -6.67 -5.58
N PHE A 182 16.16 -5.48 -5.04
CA PHE A 182 15.99 -5.24 -3.61
C PHE A 182 14.51 -5.19 -3.17
N GLY A 183 13.58 -5.56 -4.05
CA GLY A 183 12.14 -5.58 -3.76
C GLY A 183 11.44 -4.22 -3.91
N TYR A 184 11.88 -3.35 -4.82
CA TYR A 184 11.28 -2.03 -5.02
C TYR A 184 9.83 -2.08 -5.50
N SER A 185 9.46 -3.09 -6.29
CA SER A 185 8.07 -3.28 -6.74
C SER A 185 7.16 -3.64 -5.55
N GLU A 186 7.61 -4.54 -4.69
CA GLU A 186 6.94 -4.94 -3.46
C GLU A 186 6.90 -3.79 -2.45
N PHE A 187 7.95 -2.96 -2.40
CA PHE A 187 7.94 -1.73 -1.61
C PHE A 187 6.90 -0.73 -2.14
N LYS A 188 6.77 -0.54 -3.45
CA LYS A 188 5.71 0.31 -4.03
C LYS A 188 4.31 -0.22 -3.71
N GLU A 189 4.15 -1.52 -3.59
CA GLU A 189 2.88 -2.17 -3.24
C GLU A 189 2.55 -2.09 -1.74
N THR A 190 3.55 -2.17 -0.87
CA THR A 190 3.36 -2.30 0.59
C THR A 190 3.67 -1.04 1.40
N ALA A 191 4.38 -0.06 0.85
CA ALA A 191 4.62 1.21 1.52
C ALA A 191 3.33 2.04 1.56
N THR A 192 3.02 2.61 2.72
CA THR A 192 1.90 3.54 2.89
C THR A 192 2.01 4.72 1.90
N PRO A 193 0.89 5.37 1.52
CA PRO A 193 0.82 6.36 0.44
C PRO A 193 1.77 7.56 0.56
N ASN A 194 2.42 7.76 1.71
CA ASN A 194 3.48 8.76 1.89
C ASN A 194 4.72 8.52 1.00
N PHE A 195 4.92 7.30 0.48
CA PHE A 195 6.04 6.95 -0.39
C PHE A 195 5.70 6.90 -1.89
N ARG A 196 4.41 6.92 -2.29
CA ARG A 196 4.00 6.97 -3.70
C ARG A 196 3.90 8.42 -4.18
N LYS A 197 4.96 8.96 -4.78
CA LYS A 197 4.87 10.15 -5.65
C LYS A 197 5.76 9.99 -6.89
N SER A 198 5.19 9.42 -7.94
CA SER A 198 5.49 9.77 -9.33
C SER A 198 4.42 9.18 -10.25
N SER A 199 3.27 9.87 -10.31
CA SER A 199 2.39 9.84 -11.47
C SER A 199 2.49 11.22 -12.16
N PRO A 200 2.36 11.33 -13.50
CA PRO A 200 2.90 12.44 -14.30
C PRO A 200 2.27 13.84 -14.13
N ASP A 201 1.43 14.07 -13.12
CA ASP A 201 0.74 15.36 -12.92
C ASP A 201 1.49 16.35 -12.01
N THR A 202 2.82 16.30 -11.96
CA THR A 202 3.64 17.31 -11.28
C THR A 202 3.83 18.58 -12.12
N GLN A 203 2.72 19.26 -12.43
CA GLN A 203 2.73 20.69 -12.79
C GLN A 203 1.79 21.55 -11.94
N ASN A 204 1.16 21.00 -10.89
CA ASN A 204 0.51 21.83 -9.88
C ASN A 204 1.23 21.70 -8.53
N PRO A 205 1.67 22.81 -7.90
CA PRO A 205 2.18 22.76 -6.53
C PRO A 205 1.07 22.14 -5.67
N LYS A 206 1.36 21.00 -5.04
CA LYS A 206 0.40 20.27 -4.21
C LYS A 206 -0.19 21.23 -3.18
N LEU A 207 -1.44 21.67 -3.40
CA LEU A 207 -2.25 22.28 -2.36
C LEU A 207 -2.22 21.30 -1.19
N LEU A 208 -1.65 21.72 -0.06
CA LEU A 208 -1.67 20.94 1.18
C LEU A 208 -3.13 20.79 1.58
N GLU A 209 -3.76 19.69 1.22
CA GLU A 209 -5.16 19.44 1.58
C GLU A 209 -5.24 19.21 3.10
N SER A 210 -6.19 19.88 3.75
CA SER A 210 -6.44 19.75 5.17
C SER A 210 -7.85 19.24 5.41
N TYR A 211 -7.98 18.37 6.40
CA TYR A 211 -9.19 17.63 6.70
C TYR A 211 -9.50 17.75 8.19
N LEU A 212 -10.77 17.99 8.48
CA LEU A 212 -11.36 17.83 9.80
C LEU A 212 -12.14 16.52 9.79
N LEU A 213 -11.62 15.52 10.50
CA LEU A 213 -12.28 14.23 10.69
C LEU A 213 -13.11 14.33 11.97
N ILE A 214 -14.39 13.99 11.91
CA ILE A 214 -15.29 14.01 13.06
C ILE A 214 -16.01 12.67 13.14
N GLU A 215 -15.88 11.98 14.26
CA GLU A 215 -16.71 10.83 14.59
C GLU A 215 -17.90 11.29 15.43
N LEU A 216 -19.11 10.97 14.98
CA LEU A 216 -20.34 11.13 15.75
C LEU A 216 -20.97 9.76 16.00
N LYS A 217 -21.25 9.47 17.27
CA LYS A 217 -21.95 8.25 17.68
C LYS A 217 -23.19 8.61 18.48
N LYS A 218 -24.33 8.06 18.09
CA LYS A 218 -25.55 8.18 18.88
C LYS A 218 -25.38 7.46 20.23
N LYS A 219 -25.70 8.14 21.33
CA LYS A 219 -25.76 7.52 22.67
C LYS A 219 -27.20 7.35 23.13
N ASN A 220 -28.04 8.34 22.88
CA ASN A 220 -29.48 8.26 23.06
C ASN A 220 -30.17 9.24 22.08
N TYR A 221 -31.44 9.56 22.32
CA TYR A 221 -32.20 10.44 21.43
C TYR A 221 -31.63 11.88 21.38
N SER A 222 -31.27 12.44 22.54
CA SER A 222 -30.84 13.83 22.67
C SER A 222 -29.32 14.03 22.69
N SER A 223 -28.52 12.98 22.93
CA SER A 223 -27.07 13.09 23.09
C SER A 223 -26.28 12.27 22.06
N LEU A 224 -25.16 12.85 21.68
CA LEU A 224 -24.17 12.32 20.76
C LEU A 224 -22.82 12.28 21.48
N GLN A 225 -22.03 11.25 21.21
CA GLN A 225 -20.60 11.27 21.48
C GLN A 225 -19.89 11.83 20.25
N ILE A 226 -19.00 12.79 20.47
CA ILE A 226 -18.19 13.43 19.42
C ILE A 226 -16.71 13.21 19.71
N GLN A 227 -15.93 12.95 18.66
CA GLN A 227 -14.47 12.93 18.70
C GLN A 227 -13.95 13.53 17.39
N SER A 228 -12.82 14.26 17.41
CA SER A 228 -12.33 14.88 16.18
C SER A 228 -10.81 15.00 16.05
N TRP A 229 -10.35 15.01 14.80
CA TRP A 229 -8.94 15.06 14.43
C TRP A 229 -8.73 16.03 13.27
N PHE A 230 -7.62 16.75 13.33
CA PHE A 230 -7.06 17.50 12.22
C PHE A 230 -6.09 16.60 11.46
N TRP A 231 -6.31 16.43 10.16
CA TRP A 231 -5.43 15.66 9.30
C TRP A 231 -4.92 16.56 8.17
N SER A 232 -3.62 16.48 7.90
CA SER A 232 -2.95 17.12 6.77
C SER A 232 -1.82 16.23 6.29
N SER A 233 -1.33 16.43 5.07
CA SER A 233 -0.22 15.65 4.52
C SER A 233 1.10 15.74 5.30
N GLN A 234 1.21 16.66 6.28
CA GLN A 234 2.38 16.86 7.12
C GLN A 234 2.16 16.41 8.57
N LEU A 235 0.89 16.21 9.00
CA LEU A 235 0.56 16.12 10.40
C LEU A 235 -0.87 15.59 10.63
N ILE A 236 -1.00 14.67 11.58
CA ILE A 236 -2.30 14.28 12.17
C ILE A 236 -2.27 14.71 13.64
N ARG A 237 -3.29 15.42 14.11
CA ARG A 237 -3.45 15.79 15.52
C ARG A 237 -4.87 15.63 15.97
N ASN A 238 -5.05 15.06 17.15
CA ASN A 238 -6.32 15.13 17.85
C ASN A 238 -6.69 16.63 18.09
N ILE A 239 -7.95 16.99 17.80
CA ILE A 239 -8.51 18.31 18.16
C ILE A 239 -9.35 18.17 19.41
N GLN A 240 -10.13 17.10 19.49
CA GLN A 240 -11.05 16.85 20.58
C GLN A 240 -11.05 15.37 20.97
N GLU A 241 -10.83 15.15 22.26
CA GLU A 241 -11.08 13.85 22.88
C GLU A 241 -12.57 13.51 22.87
N LYS A 242 -12.89 12.27 23.26
CA LYS A 242 -14.27 11.80 23.32
C LYS A 242 -15.06 12.65 24.31
N ASP A 243 -16.09 13.30 23.82
CA ASP A 243 -16.95 14.20 24.58
C ASP A 243 -18.43 13.84 24.34
N LEU A 244 -19.27 14.07 25.34
CA LEU A 244 -20.71 13.89 25.23
C LEU A 244 -21.37 15.25 25.04
N ILE A 245 -22.19 15.39 24.00
CA ILE A 245 -22.84 16.63 23.65
C ILE A 245 -24.32 16.41 23.33
N GLU A 246 -25.17 17.33 23.75
CA GLU A 246 -26.57 17.33 23.32
C GLU A 246 -26.69 17.81 21.86
N ARG A 247 -27.65 17.24 21.12
CA ARG A 247 -27.84 17.52 19.70
C ARG A 247 -28.02 19.01 19.40
N GLU A 248 -28.65 19.77 20.31
CA GLU A 248 -28.86 21.21 20.14
C GLU A 248 -27.56 22.02 20.14
N TYR A 249 -26.52 21.54 20.83
CA TYR A 249 -25.21 22.21 20.88
C TYR A 249 -24.27 21.77 19.76
N LEU A 250 -24.65 20.79 18.93
CA LEU A 250 -23.80 20.23 17.87
C LEU A 250 -23.32 21.32 16.90
N SER A 251 -24.20 22.21 16.46
CA SER A 251 -23.85 23.32 15.54
C SER A 251 -22.76 24.24 16.11
N LYS A 252 -22.88 24.58 17.40
CA LYS A 252 -21.89 25.39 18.13
C LYS A 252 -20.55 24.65 18.20
N LYS A 253 -20.58 23.36 18.55
CA LYS A 253 -19.37 22.55 18.65
C LYS A 253 -18.66 22.38 17.31
N LEU A 254 -19.41 22.13 16.23
CA LEU A 254 -18.85 22.06 14.88
C LEU A 254 -18.17 23.38 14.48
N THR A 255 -18.76 24.52 14.85
CA THR A 255 -18.15 25.83 14.63
C THR A 255 -16.80 25.93 15.35
N GLU A 256 -16.74 25.57 16.64
CA GLU A 256 -15.49 25.58 17.41
C GLU A 256 -14.40 24.69 16.78
N LEU A 257 -14.76 23.49 16.32
CA LEU A 257 -13.84 22.56 15.67
C LEU A 257 -13.34 23.06 14.31
N ILE A 258 -14.22 23.67 13.52
CA ILE A 258 -13.87 24.28 12.24
C ILE A 258 -12.93 25.46 12.45
N ASP A 259 -13.21 26.32 13.43
CA ASP A 259 -12.35 27.47 13.74
C ASP A 259 -10.96 27.04 14.21
N GLU A 260 -10.87 26.03 15.07
CA GLU A 260 -9.60 25.46 15.50
C GLU A 260 -8.83 24.83 14.33
N SER A 261 -9.52 24.10 13.45
CA SER A 261 -8.93 23.53 12.23
C SER A 261 -8.40 24.63 11.30
N ASN A 262 -9.16 25.70 11.09
CA ASN A 262 -8.76 26.84 10.28
C ASN A 262 -7.52 27.56 10.85
N LYS A 263 -7.42 27.69 12.18
CA LYS A 263 -6.20 28.24 12.83
C LYS A 263 -4.99 27.36 12.53
N ARG A 264 -5.14 26.04 12.59
CA ARG A 264 -4.05 25.09 12.29
C ARG A 264 -3.65 25.13 10.81
N MET A 265 -4.63 25.15 9.91
CA MET A 265 -4.40 25.29 8.47
C MET A 265 -3.58 26.53 8.11
N LYS A 266 -3.91 27.68 8.71
CA LYS A 266 -3.15 28.92 8.50
C LYS A 266 -1.68 28.78 8.85
N LYS A 267 -1.34 28.03 9.91
CA LYS A 267 0.06 27.78 10.32
C LYS A 267 0.84 26.95 9.31
N ILE A 268 0.18 26.03 8.61
CA ILE A 268 0.82 25.13 7.63
C ILE A 268 0.64 25.59 6.17
N GLY A 269 0.05 26.76 5.93
CA GLY A 269 -0.14 27.32 4.58
C GLY A 269 -1.22 26.60 3.74
N SER A 270 -2.11 25.83 4.37
CA SER A 270 -3.25 25.21 3.67
C SER A 270 -4.38 26.20 3.45
N LYS A 271 -5.09 26.07 2.31
CA LYS A 271 -6.15 27.01 1.89
C LYS A 271 -7.56 26.44 2.01
N ASP A 272 -7.72 25.13 1.88
CA ASP A 272 -9.04 24.49 1.77
C ASP A 272 -9.23 23.42 2.86
N LEU A 273 -10.27 23.60 3.68
CA LEU A 273 -10.69 22.63 4.69
C LEU A 273 -11.75 21.72 4.09
N ARG A 274 -11.51 20.41 4.18
CA ARG A 274 -12.53 19.38 3.92
C ARG A 274 -13.01 18.79 5.24
N ILE A 275 -14.28 18.41 5.32
CA ILE A 275 -14.87 17.85 6.53
C ILE A 275 -15.37 16.45 6.22
N GLU A 276 -14.86 15.47 6.97
CA GLU A 276 -15.31 14.07 6.87
C GLU A 276 -16.02 13.68 8.16
N LEU A 277 -17.28 13.26 8.03
CA LEU A 277 -18.11 12.86 9.15
C LEU A 277 -18.23 11.33 9.16
N PHE A 278 -17.62 10.69 10.15
CA PHE A 278 -17.83 9.27 10.45
C PHE A 278 -19.11 9.14 11.26
N LEU A 279 -20.14 8.57 10.65
CA LEU A 279 -21.47 8.38 11.21
C LEU A 279 -21.79 6.90 11.24
N ASP A 280 -22.45 6.42 12.30
CA ASP A 280 -23.04 5.08 12.28
C ASP A 280 -24.27 5.05 11.36
N THR A 281 -24.59 3.87 10.86
CA THR A 281 -25.71 3.69 9.91
C THR A 281 -27.03 4.21 10.48
N ASN A 282 -27.27 4.09 11.79
CA ASN A 282 -28.47 4.62 12.43
C ASN A 282 -28.61 6.13 12.24
N LEU A 283 -27.51 6.90 12.40
CA LEU A 283 -27.53 8.34 12.18
C LEU A 283 -27.72 8.70 10.70
N LEU A 284 -27.23 7.88 9.76
CA LEU A 284 -27.41 8.08 8.32
C LEU A 284 -28.84 7.76 7.84
N ILE A 285 -29.52 6.83 8.51
CA ILE A 285 -30.89 6.40 8.19
C ILE A 285 -31.94 7.37 8.77
N GLU A 286 -31.63 8.08 9.85
CA GLU A 286 -32.52 9.05 10.47
C GLU A 286 -32.98 10.14 9.47
N SER A 287 -34.29 10.25 9.26
CA SER A 287 -34.89 11.15 8.24
C SER A 287 -34.62 12.64 8.45
N ASN A 288 -34.24 13.04 9.67
CA ASN A 288 -33.92 14.41 10.04
C ASN A 288 -32.40 14.67 10.14
N SER A 289 -31.56 13.71 9.73
CA SER A 289 -30.10 13.84 9.80
C SER A 289 -29.54 14.69 8.66
N TYR A 290 -29.64 16.00 8.84
CA TYR A 290 -29.09 17.03 7.96
C TYR A 290 -27.74 17.53 8.46
N PHE A 291 -26.84 16.61 8.84
CA PHE A 291 -25.56 16.96 9.48
C PHE A 291 -24.69 17.91 8.64
N ASP A 292 -24.64 17.71 7.33
CA ASP A 292 -23.96 18.58 6.38
C ASP A 292 -24.67 19.93 6.17
N TRP A 293 -25.97 20.01 6.45
CA TRP A 293 -26.80 21.22 6.39
C TRP A 293 -26.97 21.91 7.75
N LEU A 294 -26.20 21.51 8.76
CA LEU A 294 -26.12 22.25 10.02
C LEU A 294 -25.56 23.65 9.77
N GLU A 295 -26.02 24.57 10.60
CA GLU A 295 -25.55 25.95 10.59
C GLU A 295 -24.26 26.06 11.39
N VAL A 296 -23.23 26.61 10.75
CA VAL A 296 -21.94 26.91 11.39
C VAL A 296 -21.62 28.38 11.17
N THR A 297 -20.82 28.95 12.07
CA THR A 297 -20.39 30.35 11.93
C THR A 297 -19.13 30.43 11.08
N LYS A 298 -19.13 31.30 10.08
CA LYS A 298 -17.93 31.66 9.30
C LYS A 298 -17.85 33.17 9.21
N LEU A 299 -16.74 33.76 9.65
CA LEU A 299 -16.56 35.22 9.72
C LEU A 299 -17.72 35.92 10.46
N ASN A 300 -18.14 35.37 11.60
CA ASN A 300 -19.26 35.85 12.41
C ASN A 300 -20.62 35.87 11.69
N ARG A 301 -20.80 35.07 10.62
CA ARG A 301 -22.07 34.93 9.92
C ARG A 301 -22.52 33.47 9.91
N PRO A 302 -23.81 33.19 10.17
CA PRO A 302 -24.35 31.86 10.03
C PRO A 302 -24.32 31.41 8.57
N ALA A 303 -23.87 30.19 8.33
CA ALA A 303 -23.84 29.57 7.01
C ALA A 303 -24.06 28.07 7.10
N LYS A 304 -24.66 27.49 6.06
CA LYS A 304 -24.79 26.03 5.93
C LYS A 304 -23.41 25.42 5.67
N MET A 305 -23.02 24.45 6.50
CA MET A 305 -21.68 23.85 6.46
C MET A 305 -21.31 23.35 5.05
N CYS A 306 -22.21 22.60 4.42
CA CYS A 306 -22.00 22.04 3.09
C CYS A 306 -22.02 23.05 1.93
N LYS A 307 -22.43 24.30 2.16
CA LYS A 307 -22.29 25.39 1.19
C LYS A 307 -20.92 26.07 1.29
N GLN A 308 -20.23 25.92 2.42
CA GLN A 308 -18.95 26.56 2.71
C GLN A 308 -17.76 25.62 2.58
N TYR A 309 -17.97 24.34 2.83
CA TYR A 309 -16.93 23.31 2.85
C TYR A 309 -17.36 22.10 2.03
N ILE A 310 -16.38 21.34 1.54
CA ILE A 310 -16.65 20.00 1.01
C ILE A 310 -16.90 19.09 2.22
N VAL A 311 -18.12 18.55 2.31
CA VAL A 311 -18.55 17.66 3.38
C VAL A 311 -18.89 16.29 2.82
N THR A 312 -18.24 15.24 3.32
CA THR A 312 -18.50 13.85 2.94
C THR A 312 -18.79 12.98 4.15
N PHE A 313 -19.60 11.94 3.95
CA PHE A 313 -19.91 10.96 4.98
C PHE A 313 -18.99 9.75 4.88
N ARG A 314 -18.77 9.11 6.03
CA ARG A 314 -18.00 7.88 6.19
C ARG A 314 -18.71 6.98 7.19
N LEU A 315 -18.51 5.68 7.07
CA LEU A 315 -19.13 4.72 7.97
C LEU A 315 -18.28 4.55 9.22
N ALA A 316 -18.86 4.85 10.38
CA ALA A 316 -18.19 4.64 11.66
C ALA A 316 -17.93 3.14 11.92
N GLU A 317 -18.66 2.25 11.25
CA GLU A 317 -18.43 0.80 11.26
C GLU A 317 -17.02 0.43 10.78
N ARG A 318 -16.39 1.23 9.90
CA ARG A 318 -15.00 1.01 9.45
C ARG A 318 -13.97 1.24 10.54
N LEU A 319 -14.33 1.96 11.61
CA LEU A 319 -13.45 2.21 12.75
C LEU A 319 -13.38 1.01 13.71
N LYS A 320 -14.24 -0.01 13.52
CA LYS A 320 -14.24 -1.23 14.35
C LYS A 320 -13.17 -2.21 13.85
N TYR A 321 -12.50 -2.89 14.77
CA TYR A 321 -11.45 -3.89 14.48
C TYR A 321 -11.91 -4.99 13.50
N THR A 322 -13.16 -5.42 13.59
CA THR A 322 -13.76 -6.44 12.68
C THR A 322 -13.85 -5.99 11.22
N ALA A 323 -13.73 -4.69 10.92
CA ALA A 323 -13.67 -4.19 9.56
C ALA A 323 -12.28 -4.31 8.93
N GLN A 324 -11.24 -4.66 9.71
CA GLN A 324 -9.86 -4.80 9.21
C GLN A 324 -9.70 -6.02 8.28
N ASP A 325 -10.46 -7.10 8.48
CA ASP A 325 -10.47 -8.28 7.60
C ASP A 325 -10.89 -7.92 6.16
N LEU A 326 -11.69 -6.87 6.02
CA LEU A 326 -12.17 -6.34 4.75
C LEU A 326 -11.26 -5.25 4.16
N GLY A 327 -10.19 -4.86 4.88
CA GLY A 327 -9.32 -3.74 4.54
C GLY A 327 -8.65 -3.88 3.18
N GLY A 328 -8.19 -5.09 2.83
CA GLY A 328 -7.57 -5.34 1.52
C GLY A 328 -8.54 -5.19 0.34
N ALA A 329 -9.80 -5.62 0.49
CA ALA A 329 -10.81 -5.44 -0.54
C ALA A 329 -11.21 -3.96 -0.68
N TRP A 330 -11.32 -3.26 0.44
CA TRP A 330 -11.62 -1.83 0.47
C TRP A 330 -10.52 -1.00 -0.20
N GLN A 331 -9.24 -1.28 0.09
CA GLN A 331 -8.11 -0.63 -0.57
C GLN A 331 -8.10 -0.86 -2.08
N ARG A 332 -8.30 -2.09 -2.56
CA ARG A 332 -8.35 -2.37 -4.00
C ARG A 332 -9.49 -1.61 -4.71
N LYS A 333 -10.68 -1.59 -4.11
CA LYS A 333 -11.82 -0.83 -4.66
C LYS A 333 -11.57 0.67 -4.62
N TRP A 334 -10.90 1.18 -3.59
CA TRP A 334 -10.47 2.58 -3.50
C TRP A 334 -9.44 2.94 -4.59
N GLU A 335 -8.45 2.08 -4.84
CA GLU A 335 -7.48 2.28 -5.92
C GLU A 335 -8.15 2.30 -7.30
N ASN A 336 -9.12 1.41 -7.53
CA ASN A 336 -9.91 1.41 -8.76
C ASN A 336 -10.78 2.66 -8.90
N LEU A 337 -11.32 3.18 -7.80
CA LEU A 337 -12.06 4.43 -7.79
C LEU A 337 -11.15 5.60 -8.17
N ASN A 338 -9.99 5.72 -7.52
CA ASN A 338 -9.03 6.81 -7.75
C ASN A 338 -8.41 6.76 -9.15
N SER A 339 -8.22 5.56 -9.69
CA SER A 339 -7.69 5.32 -11.04
C SER A 339 -8.76 5.37 -12.12
N ASN A 340 -10.02 5.64 -11.76
CA ASN A 340 -11.17 5.69 -12.67
C ASN A 340 -11.41 4.39 -13.46
N GLN A 341 -11.04 3.25 -12.87
CA GLN A 341 -11.21 1.91 -13.43
C GLN A 341 -12.47 1.21 -12.89
N GLY A 342 -13.20 1.86 -11.97
CA GLY A 342 -14.40 1.32 -11.37
C GLY A 342 -15.72 1.84 -11.93
N ASN A 343 -16.81 1.15 -11.61
CA ASN A 343 -18.18 1.56 -11.90
C ASN A 343 -19.02 1.75 -10.63
N VAL A 344 -20.02 2.63 -10.75
CA VAL A 344 -21.06 2.86 -9.73
C VAL A 344 -22.36 2.21 -10.20
N VAL A 345 -22.88 1.26 -9.43
CA VAL A 345 -24.01 0.41 -9.80
C VAL A 345 -25.29 0.77 -9.06
N ASP A 346 -26.44 0.31 -9.56
CA ASP A 346 -27.76 0.62 -9.00
C ASP A 346 -28.19 -0.43 -7.97
N PHE A 347 -28.54 0.00 -6.76
CA PHE A 347 -28.90 -0.91 -5.66
C PHE A 347 -30.02 -1.90 -6.01
N TYR A 348 -31.04 -1.49 -6.78
CA TYR A 348 -32.18 -2.38 -7.08
C TYR A 348 -31.96 -3.32 -8.27
N HIS A 349 -30.91 -3.10 -9.05
CA HIS A 349 -30.65 -3.84 -10.29
C HIS A 349 -29.32 -4.60 -10.27
N THR A 350 -28.65 -4.64 -9.12
CA THR A 350 -27.36 -5.28 -8.95
C THR A 350 -27.48 -6.37 -7.90
N ASP A 351 -26.96 -7.55 -8.20
CA ASP A 351 -26.87 -8.63 -7.22
C ASP A 351 -25.62 -8.51 -6.32
N ASP A 352 -25.62 -9.25 -5.22
CA ASP A 352 -24.53 -9.22 -4.24
C ASP A 352 -23.18 -9.69 -4.83
N TYR A 353 -23.23 -10.56 -5.85
CA TYR A 353 -22.02 -11.05 -6.52
C TYR A 353 -21.32 -9.92 -7.29
N GLU A 354 -22.08 -9.13 -8.06
CA GLU A 354 -21.54 -7.99 -8.79
C GLU A 354 -21.01 -6.91 -7.84
N LEU A 355 -21.65 -6.70 -6.69
CA LEU A 355 -21.14 -5.81 -5.64
C LEU A 355 -19.78 -6.25 -5.08
N GLY A 356 -19.52 -7.55 -5.02
CA GLY A 356 -18.25 -8.11 -4.55
C GLY A 356 -17.05 -7.86 -5.50
N LEU A 357 -17.29 -7.57 -6.78
CA LEU A 357 -16.23 -7.40 -7.78
C LEU A 357 -15.38 -6.15 -7.52
N ASN A 358 -14.06 -6.23 -7.74
CA ASN A 358 -13.16 -5.09 -7.56
C ASN A 358 -13.49 -3.90 -8.47
N LYS A 359 -14.07 -4.14 -9.65
CA LYS A 359 -14.52 -3.08 -10.57
C LYS A 359 -15.70 -2.28 -9.99
N THR A 360 -16.53 -2.90 -9.16
CA THR A 360 -17.67 -2.24 -8.54
C THR A 360 -17.17 -1.43 -7.35
N VAL A 361 -16.99 -0.12 -7.56
CA VAL A 361 -16.38 0.78 -6.57
C VAL A 361 -17.41 1.62 -5.82
N GLY A 362 -18.67 1.61 -6.27
CA GLY A 362 -19.71 2.26 -5.52
C GLY A 362 -21.11 1.84 -5.91
N ILE A 363 -22.06 2.30 -5.12
CA ILE A 363 -23.47 1.98 -5.27
C ILE A 363 -24.31 3.24 -5.16
N LYS A 364 -25.41 3.31 -5.91
CA LYS A 364 -26.38 4.40 -5.82
C LYS A 364 -27.74 3.89 -5.38
N LEU A 365 -28.44 4.71 -4.60
CA LEU A 365 -29.79 4.45 -4.15
C LEU A 365 -30.72 5.58 -4.57
N ASN A 366 -31.74 5.20 -5.35
CA ASN A 366 -32.62 6.14 -6.03
C ASN A 366 -33.96 6.32 -5.29
N LYS A 367 -34.28 5.36 -4.42
CA LYS A 367 -35.52 5.26 -3.67
C LYS A 367 -35.18 4.82 -2.25
N LEU A 368 -35.84 5.38 -1.24
CA LEU A 368 -35.48 5.13 0.16
C LEU A 368 -35.88 3.76 0.74
N SER A 369 -36.45 2.84 -0.06
CA SER A 369 -36.76 1.50 0.44
C SER A 369 -35.48 0.74 0.79
N GLU A 370 -35.47 0.03 1.92
CA GLU A 370 -34.38 -0.86 2.33
C GLU A 370 -33.04 -0.16 2.67
N LEU A 371 -33.07 1.06 3.21
CA LEU A 371 -31.85 1.79 3.63
C LEU A 371 -30.89 0.98 4.51
N THR A 372 -31.41 0.18 5.45
CA THR A 372 -30.58 -0.69 6.30
C THR A 372 -29.77 -1.66 5.45
N LYS A 373 -30.44 -2.39 4.55
CA LYS A 373 -29.78 -3.32 3.63
C LYS A 373 -28.80 -2.62 2.70
N PHE A 374 -29.14 -1.41 2.23
CA PHE A 374 -28.23 -0.59 1.43
C PHE A 374 -26.91 -0.33 2.15
N PHE A 375 -26.95 0.08 3.42
CA PHE A 375 -25.72 0.29 4.20
C PHE A 375 -25.00 -1.01 4.57
N ASP A 376 -25.73 -2.09 4.86
CA ASP A 376 -25.15 -3.40 5.12
C ASP A 376 -24.32 -3.88 3.92
N LEU A 377 -24.86 -3.74 2.70
CA LEU A 377 -24.14 -4.10 1.47
C LEU A 377 -22.89 -3.26 1.24
N ILE A 378 -22.90 -1.97 1.60
CA ILE A 378 -21.71 -1.11 1.50
C ILE A 378 -20.59 -1.62 2.40
N VAL A 379 -20.93 -1.99 3.65
CA VAL A 379 -19.96 -2.53 4.61
C VAL A 379 -19.43 -3.88 4.12
N LEU A 380 -20.33 -4.83 3.84
CA LEU A 380 -20.01 -6.21 3.48
C LEU A 380 -19.19 -6.32 2.18
N ASN A 381 -19.48 -5.48 1.20
CA ASN A 381 -18.80 -5.49 -0.10
C ASN A 381 -17.65 -4.49 -0.21
N SER A 382 -17.23 -3.89 0.91
CA SER A 382 -16.09 -2.97 0.97
C SER A 382 -16.19 -1.80 -0.02
N LEU A 383 -17.41 -1.29 -0.27
CA LEU A 383 -17.64 -0.25 -1.25
C LEU A 383 -17.18 1.12 -0.70
N PRO A 384 -16.23 1.81 -1.35
CA PRO A 384 -15.76 3.12 -0.89
C PRO A 384 -16.69 4.29 -1.24
N LEU A 385 -17.59 4.12 -2.20
CA LEU A 385 -18.46 5.18 -2.70
C LEU A 385 -19.92 4.78 -2.55
N ALA A 386 -20.73 5.67 -1.98
CA ALA A 386 -22.18 5.57 -2.13
C ALA A 386 -22.82 6.94 -2.33
N ILE A 387 -23.85 7.00 -3.19
CA ILE A 387 -24.58 8.24 -3.47
C ILE A 387 -26.08 7.98 -3.44
N TRP A 388 -26.81 8.76 -2.65
CA TRP A 388 -28.25 8.57 -2.49
C TRP A 388 -28.96 9.88 -2.18
N SER A 389 -30.27 9.90 -2.36
CA SER A 389 -31.12 10.98 -1.86
C SER A 389 -31.66 10.63 -0.48
N ARG A 390 -31.68 11.59 0.47
CA ARG A 390 -32.29 11.43 1.80
C ARG A 390 -33.82 11.42 1.81
N ARG A 391 -34.45 11.68 0.67
CA ARG A 391 -35.90 11.58 0.47
C ARG A 391 -36.24 11.34 -0.98
N ASP A 392 -37.40 10.74 -1.19
CA ASP A 392 -38.03 10.69 -2.51
C ASP A 392 -38.61 12.07 -2.81
N LEU A 393 -38.24 12.64 -3.96
CA LEU A 393 -38.68 13.98 -4.40
C LEU A 393 -39.91 13.83 -5.30
N GLN A 394 -40.88 14.73 -5.13
CA GLN A 394 -42.18 14.62 -5.80
C GLN A 394 -42.13 15.16 -7.22
N THR A 395 -41.34 16.22 -7.43
CA THR A 395 -41.34 16.97 -8.70
C THR A 395 -40.21 16.58 -9.64
N ILE A 396 -39.17 15.91 -9.12
CA ILE A 396 -37.99 15.52 -9.89
C ILE A 396 -37.60 14.07 -9.63
N SER A 397 -37.03 13.42 -10.64
CA SER A 397 -36.51 12.06 -10.50
C SER A 397 -35.12 12.08 -9.85
N CYS A 398 -35.02 11.59 -8.60
CA CYS A 398 -33.75 11.41 -7.90
C CYS A 398 -32.76 10.57 -8.71
N GLN A 399 -33.25 9.52 -9.40
CA GLN A 399 -32.43 8.68 -10.27
C GLN A 399 -31.77 9.50 -11.39
N ASN A 400 -32.54 10.33 -12.09
CA ASN A 400 -32.03 11.13 -13.20
C ASN A 400 -31.00 12.15 -12.73
N GLU A 401 -31.24 12.78 -11.58
CA GLU A 401 -30.31 13.73 -10.99
C GLU A 401 -29.01 13.09 -10.50
N ILE A 402 -29.08 11.94 -9.81
CA ILE A 402 -27.88 11.21 -9.40
C ILE A 402 -27.08 10.75 -10.63
N ASN A 403 -27.76 10.24 -11.66
CA ASN A 403 -27.13 9.87 -12.92
C ASN A 403 -26.50 11.07 -13.64
N ARG A 404 -27.10 12.27 -13.54
CA ARG A 404 -26.51 13.50 -14.09
C ARG A 404 -25.22 13.85 -13.35
N ILE A 405 -25.25 13.86 -12.01
CA ILE A 405 -24.09 14.16 -11.17
C ILE A 405 -22.94 13.19 -11.46
N LEU A 406 -23.21 11.89 -11.53
CA LEU A 406 -22.19 10.88 -11.84
C LEU A 406 -21.62 11.05 -13.26
N ARG A 407 -22.45 11.40 -14.25
CA ARG A 407 -22.00 11.68 -15.62
C ARG A 407 -21.08 12.90 -15.70
N ASN A 408 -21.34 13.95 -14.92
CA ASN A 408 -20.52 15.17 -14.90
C ASN A 408 -19.06 14.91 -14.47
N VAL A 409 -18.83 13.83 -13.71
CA VAL A 409 -17.50 13.43 -13.22
C VAL A 409 -17.03 12.11 -13.84
N GLN A 410 -17.68 11.65 -14.90
CA GLN A 410 -17.31 10.42 -15.59
C GLN A 410 -15.86 10.52 -16.09
N GLY A 411 -15.03 9.54 -15.73
CA GLY A 411 -13.59 9.54 -16.03
C GLY A 411 -12.72 10.28 -15.01
N ASN A 412 -13.31 10.95 -14.01
CA ASN A 412 -12.58 11.48 -12.85
C ASN A 412 -13.46 11.54 -11.58
N PHE A 413 -13.69 10.38 -10.95
CA PHE A 413 -14.51 10.29 -9.74
C PHE A 413 -13.97 11.14 -8.58
N ASN A 414 -12.68 11.49 -8.56
CA ASN A 414 -12.11 12.36 -7.54
C ASN A 414 -12.76 13.77 -7.51
N GLN A 415 -13.45 14.18 -8.58
CA GLN A 415 -14.22 15.42 -8.61
C GLN A 415 -15.62 15.31 -7.99
N LEU A 416 -16.11 14.09 -7.68
CA LEU A 416 -17.47 13.87 -7.17
C LEU A 416 -17.78 14.64 -5.87
N PRO A 417 -16.89 14.68 -4.85
CA PRO A 417 -17.13 15.49 -3.66
C PRO A 417 -17.32 16.99 -3.96
N LYS A 418 -16.59 17.52 -4.94
CA LYS A 418 -16.70 18.90 -5.37
C LYS A 418 -18.00 19.14 -6.14
N GLU A 419 -18.34 18.24 -7.06
CA GLU A 419 -19.60 18.31 -7.83
C GLU A 419 -20.82 18.29 -6.91
N VAL A 420 -20.86 17.37 -5.93
CA VAL A 420 -21.93 17.32 -4.92
C VAL A 420 -22.00 18.61 -4.10
N THR A 421 -20.85 19.19 -3.76
CA THR A 421 -20.77 20.47 -3.05
C THR A 421 -21.32 21.62 -3.89
N ASP A 422 -21.03 21.64 -5.19
CA ASP A 422 -21.54 22.67 -6.10
C ASP A 422 -23.05 22.53 -6.34
N GLU A 423 -23.58 21.30 -6.40
CA GLU A 423 -25.03 21.05 -6.41
C GLU A 423 -25.72 21.54 -5.12
N ARG A 424 -25.10 21.33 -3.96
CA ARG A 424 -25.58 21.88 -2.67
C ARG A 424 -25.60 23.41 -2.66
N LYS A 425 -24.59 24.06 -3.25
CA LYS A 425 -24.55 25.53 -3.37
C LYS A 425 -25.66 26.07 -4.29
N LYS A 426 -25.90 25.41 -5.43
CA LYS A 426 -26.94 25.76 -6.39
C LYS A 426 -28.36 25.55 -5.86
N ALA A 427 -28.51 24.72 -4.83
CA ALA A 427 -29.82 24.32 -4.32
C ALA A 427 -30.70 25.50 -3.90
N LYS A 428 -31.85 25.63 -4.59
CA LYS A 428 -32.93 26.59 -4.37
C LYS A 428 -34.25 25.84 -4.22
N GLY A 429 -35.07 26.21 -3.25
CA GLY A 429 -36.33 25.51 -2.95
C GLY A 429 -36.13 24.16 -2.27
N GLU A 430 -37.20 23.57 -1.74
CA GLU A 430 -37.14 22.27 -1.05
C GLU A 430 -36.92 21.09 -2.00
N GLU A 431 -37.43 21.13 -3.22
CA GLU A 431 -37.37 19.98 -4.14
C GLU A 431 -36.05 19.84 -4.92
N HIS A 432 -35.05 20.69 -4.66
CA HIS A 432 -33.78 20.62 -5.37
C HIS A 432 -32.89 19.50 -4.80
N ILE A 433 -32.37 18.64 -5.68
CA ILE A 433 -31.55 17.46 -5.29
C ILE A 433 -30.38 17.80 -4.37
N GLY A 434 -29.72 18.94 -4.61
CA GLY A 434 -28.65 19.45 -3.74
C GLY A 434 -29.00 19.59 -2.25
N LYS A 435 -30.27 19.71 -1.85
CA LYS A 435 -30.66 19.67 -0.43
C LYS A 435 -30.65 18.28 0.19
N HIS A 436 -30.83 17.26 -0.65
CA HIS A 436 -31.12 15.89 -0.21
C HIS A 436 -30.00 14.91 -0.54
N ILE A 437 -29.13 15.27 -1.49
CA ILE A 437 -28.03 14.45 -1.92
C ILE A 437 -27.05 14.16 -0.78
N CYS A 438 -26.75 12.88 -0.62
CA CYS A 438 -25.74 12.35 0.26
C CYS A 438 -24.61 11.74 -0.55
N LEU A 439 -23.40 11.90 -0.04
CA LEU A 439 -22.21 11.28 -0.59
C LEU A 439 -21.43 10.63 0.55
N LEU A 440 -21.32 9.31 0.49
CA LEU A 440 -20.36 8.52 1.23
C LEU A 440 -19.09 8.43 0.38
N TRP A 441 -17.98 8.85 0.97
CA TRP A 441 -16.67 8.90 0.33
C TRP A 441 -15.64 8.38 1.33
N ASP A 442 -15.51 7.06 1.36
CA ASP A 442 -14.86 6.33 2.44
C ASP A 442 -13.43 5.97 2.05
N ASN A 443 -12.49 6.88 2.31
CA ASN A 443 -11.07 6.72 1.97
C ASN A 443 -10.30 5.88 3.03
N PRO A 444 -9.80 4.66 2.71
CA PRO A 444 -9.01 3.84 3.64
C PRO A 444 -7.69 4.47 4.07
N GLU A 445 -7.16 5.44 3.32
CA GLU A 445 -5.90 6.12 3.60
C GLU A 445 -6.03 7.26 4.63
N ARG A 446 -7.26 7.65 4.99
CA ARG A 446 -7.54 8.74 5.93
C ARG A 446 -8.29 8.24 7.16
N MET A 447 -7.67 7.37 7.94
CA MET A 447 -8.26 6.88 9.19
C MET A 447 -7.80 7.74 10.39
N PRO A 448 -8.66 7.91 11.41
CA PRO A 448 -8.21 8.41 12.70
C PRO A 448 -7.05 7.55 13.24
N PRO A 449 -6.07 8.13 13.94
CA PRO A 449 -4.94 7.39 14.50
C PRO A 449 -5.44 6.39 15.55
N GLU A 450 -4.82 5.20 15.59
CA GLU A 450 -5.13 4.22 16.64
C GLU A 450 -4.67 4.75 18.01
N PRO A 451 -5.46 4.55 19.08
CA PRO A 451 -5.10 4.99 20.44
C PRO A 451 -3.77 4.42 20.97
N SER A 452 -3.32 3.29 20.40
CA SER A 452 -2.11 2.54 20.75
C SER A 452 -0.83 3.09 20.14
N GLU A 453 -0.89 4.03 19.20
CA GLU A 453 0.31 4.56 18.54
C GLU A 453 1.04 5.60 19.42
N PRO A 454 2.28 5.33 19.88
CA PRO A 454 2.99 6.17 20.86
C PRO A 454 3.26 7.61 20.38
N LYS A 455 3.24 7.85 19.07
CA LYS A 455 3.47 9.17 18.47
C LYS A 455 2.30 10.14 18.66
N TYR A 456 1.15 9.63 19.12
CA TYR A 456 -0.05 10.40 19.45
C TYR A 456 -0.38 10.38 20.94
N ALA A 457 0.41 9.66 21.76
CA ALA A 457 0.42 9.84 23.20
C ALA A 457 1.00 11.22 23.52
N LEU A 458 0.21 12.02 24.23
CA LEU A 458 0.46 13.42 24.53
C LEU A 458 1.88 13.62 25.10
N SER A 459 2.65 14.52 24.48
CA SER A 459 3.60 15.32 25.26
C SER A 459 2.76 16.29 26.08
N SER A 460 2.46 15.90 27.32
CA SER A 460 1.87 16.72 28.38
C SER A 460 2.67 17.98 28.64
#